data_AF-A0A739QUK1-F1
#
_entry.id   AF-A0A739QUK1-F1
#
_cell.length_a   1.000
_cell.length_b   1.000
_cell.length_c   1.000
_cell.angle_alpha   90.00
_cell.angle_beta   90.00
_cell.angle_gamma   90.00
#
_symmetry.space_group_name_H-M   'P 1'
#
loop_
_entity.id
_entity.type
_entity.pdbx_description
1 polymer ?
#
loop_
_entity_poly.entity_id
_entity_poly.type
_entity_poly.pdbx_seq_one_letter_code
_entity_poly.pdbx_strand_id
1 'polypeptide(L)'
;MIKYEGKMKRNIRVIPKNIHSKLRRLGNTVVAGTSIAFTENQLKSGALEHLGIYFDNGVNAYVTSVIPDPLQGKYSLKNVFGEEIVRKDLPKETHYTEIESPNWGDSSNGTHTVRLPYEKYPRDIIPPTLIAIEINHKQPSDGHF
;
A
#
# COMPACT_ATOMS: atom_id res chain seq x y z
N MET A 1 -6.38 -20.25 -24.11
CA MET A 1 -5.82 -19.01 -23.53
C MET A 1 -6.94 -17.99 -23.45
N ILE A 2 -7.43 -17.66 -22.25
CA ILE A 2 -8.61 -16.80 -22.07
C ILE A 2 -8.18 -15.35 -22.23
N LYS A 3 -8.59 -14.71 -23.34
CA LYS A 3 -8.44 -13.25 -23.52
C LYS A 3 -9.34 -12.56 -22.50
N TYR A 4 -8.75 -11.82 -21.58
CA TYR A 4 -9.50 -11.14 -20.52
C TYR A 4 -9.91 -9.75 -21.03
N GLU A 5 -11.11 -9.65 -21.63
CA GLU A 5 -11.70 -8.36 -22.07
C GLU A 5 -12.53 -7.68 -20.95
N GLY A 6 -12.52 -8.22 -19.73
CA GLY A 6 -13.27 -7.69 -18.59
C GLY A 6 -12.44 -6.78 -17.67
N LYS A 7 -13.11 -5.85 -16.98
CA LYS A 7 -12.50 -5.06 -15.90
C LYS A 7 -11.94 -5.98 -14.82
N MET A 8 -10.64 -5.87 -14.53
CA MET A 8 -9.95 -6.69 -13.53
C MET A 8 -10.63 -6.56 -12.14
N LYS A 9 -10.95 -7.69 -11.50
CA LYS A 9 -11.42 -7.67 -10.11
C LYS A 9 -10.25 -7.34 -9.19
N ARG A 10 -10.36 -6.24 -8.45
CA ARG A 10 -9.29 -5.71 -7.59
C ARG A 10 -9.02 -6.54 -6.33
N ASN A 11 -10.04 -7.24 -5.81
CA ASN A 11 -9.93 -7.95 -4.52
C ASN A 11 -10.61 -9.32 -4.57
N ILE A 12 -9.94 -10.35 -4.06
CA ILE A 12 -10.53 -11.66 -3.77
C ILE A 12 -11.11 -11.58 -2.36
N ARG A 13 -12.42 -11.29 -2.24
CA ARG A 13 -13.08 -11.08 -0.93
C ARG A 13 -13.78 -12.31 -0.38
N VAL A 14 -14.20 -13.23 -1.26
CA VAL A 14 -15.03 -14.37 -0.90
C VAL A 14 -14.45 -15.62 -1.54
N ILE A 15 -14.26 -16.66 -0.73
CA ILE A 15 -13.87 -17.98 -1.20
C ILE A 15 -15.15 -18.73 -1.61
N PRO A 16 -15.26 -19.21 -2.86
CA PRO A 16 -16.40 -20.02 -3.28
C PRO A 16 -16.57 -21.28 -2.43
N LYS A 17 -17.82 -21.66 -2.12
CA LYS A 17 -18.14 -22.80 -1.24
C LYS A 17 -17.49 -24.12 -1.69
N ASN A 18 -17.45 -24.36 -3.00
CA ASN A 18 -16.83 -25.56 -3.59
C ASN A 18 -15.30 -25.63 -3.42
N ILE A 19 -14.63 -24.48 -3.26
CA ILE A 19 -13.20 -24.40 -2.97
C ILE A 19 -12.96 -24.55 -1.46
N HIS A 20 -13.87 -24.05 -0.63
CA HIS A 20 -13.72 -24.11 0.83
C HIS A 20 -13.55 -25.55 1.35
N SER A 21 -14.33 -26.50 0.83
CA SER A 21 -14.21 -27.93 1.18
C SER A 21 -12.84 -28.51 0.82
N LYS A 22 -12.26 -28.08 -0.30
CA LYS A 22 -10.93 -28.51 -0.76
C LYS A 22 -9.83 -27.93 0.13
N LEU A 23 -9.96 -26.66 0.49
CA LEU A 23 -9.02 -25.97 1.38
C LEU A 23 -9.02 -26.58 2.79
N ARG A 24 -10.18 -26.95 3.33
CA ARG A 24 -10.30 -27.59 4.65
C ARG A 24 -9.52 -28.91 4.74
N ARG A 25 -9.38 -29.64 3.63
CA ARG A 25 -8.63 -30.89 3.55
C ARG A 25 -7.11 -30.70 3.50
N LEU A 26 -6.64 -29.54 3.04
CA LEU A 26 -5.21 -29.28 2.86
C LEU A 26 -4.45 -29.03 4.17
N GLY A 27 -5.13 -28.60 5.25
CA GLY A 27 -4.55 -28.45 6.59
C GLY A 27 -3.45 -27.38 6.76
N ASN A 28 -2.89 -26.87 5.66
CA ASN A 28 -1.75 -25.96 5.62
C ASN A 28 -2.15 -24.52 5.25
N THR A 29 -1.22 -23.57 5.47
CA THR A 29 -1.34 -22.20 4.98
C THR A 29 -1.42 -22.18 3.45
N VAL A 30 -2.44 -21.53 2.91
CA VAL A 30 -2.67 -21.40 1.46
C VAL A 30 -2.58 -19.94 1.05
N VAL A 31 -1.92 -19.68 -0.09
CA VAL A 31 -1.83 -18.34 -0.67
C VAL A 31 -2.80 -18.26 -1.85
N ALA A 32 -3.67 -17.24 -1.83
CA ALA A 32 -4.56 -16.97 -2.95
C ALA A 32 -3.85 -16.08 -3.98
N GLY A 33 -3.79 -16.53 -5.22
CA GLY A 33 -3.24 -15.79 -6.35
C GLY A 33 -4.24 -15.65 -7.49
N THR A 34 -4.02 -14.66 -8.36
CA THR A 34 -4.72 -14.54 -9.64
C THR A 34 -3.70 -14.55 -10.76
N SER A 35 -4.03 -15.22 -11.87
CA SER A 35 -3.22 -15.20 -13.08
C SER A 35 -3.93 -14.35 -14.13
N ILE A 36 -3.18 -13.46 -14.76
CA ILE A 36 -3.67 -12.54 -15.79
C ILE A 36 -2.71 -12.64 -16.96
N ALA A 37 -3.25 -12.73 -18.17
CA ALA A 37 -2.48 -12.74 -19.41
C ALA A 37 -2.50 -11.35 -20.04
N PHE A 38 -1.34 -10.85 -20.43
CA PHE A 38 -1.17 -9.61 -21.18
C PHE A 38 -0.69 -9.93 -22.59
N THR A 39 -1.14 -9.16 -23.57
CA THR A 39 -0.66 -9.29 -24.95
C THR A 39 0.66 -8.53 -25.15
N GLU A 40 1.43 -8.90 -26.16
CA GLU A 40 2.70 -8.23 -26.48
C GLU A 40 2.50 -6.73 -26.75
N ASN A 41 1.40 -6.35 -27.42
CA ASN A 41 1.07 -4.95 -27.67
C ASN A 41 0.83 -4.16 -26.38
N GLN A 42 0.20 -4.78 -25.38
CA GLN A 42 -0.01 -4.14 -24.06
C GLN A 42 1.30 -3.98 -23.28
N LEU A 43 2.22 -4.94 -23.44
CA LEU A 43 3.54 -4.83 -22.85
C LEU A 43 4.33 -3.68 -23.49
N LYS A 44 4.33 -3.60 -24.83
CA LYS A 44 4.98 -2.52 -25.59
C LYS A 44 4.34 -1.16 -25.36
N SER A 45 3.05 -1.11 -25.02
CA SER A 45 2.36 0.15 -24.66
C SER A 45 2.60 0.59 -23.21
N GLY A 46 3.50 -0.08 -22.48
CA GLY A 46 3.87 0.29 -21.12
C GLY A 46 2.87 -0.10 -20.04
N ALA A 47 1.92 -1.01 -20.30
CA ALA A 47 0.86 -1.33 -19.35
C ALA A 47 1.38 -1.88 -18.00
N LEU A 48 2.58 -2.45 -17.97
CA LEU A 48 3.21 -3.03 -16.77
C LEU A 48 4.44 -2.25 -16.29
N GLU A 49 4.73 -1.08 -16.85
CA GLU A 49 5.90 -0.28 -16.46
C GLU A 49 5.84 0.17 -15.00
N HIS A 50 4.63 0.40 -14.47
CA HIS A 50 4.41 0.71 -13.06
C HIS A 50 4.81 -0.43 -12.10
N LEU A 51 4.96 -1.65 -12.60
CA LEU A 51 5.53 -2.80 -11.88
C LEU A 51 7.01 -3.01 -12.23
N GLY A 52 7.62 -2.11 -13.00
CA GLY A 52 8.99 -2.26 -13.49
C GLY A 52 9.16 -3.42 -14.46
N ILE A 53 8.12 -3.78 -15.21
CA ILE A 53 8.18 -4.74 -16.32
C ILE A 53 8.03 -3.95 -17.62
N TYR A 54 9.02 -4.05 -18.50
CA TYR A 54 9.09 -3.25 -19.72
C TYR A 54 9.71 -4.02 -20.89
N PHE A 55 9.54 -3.48 -22.09
CA PHE A 55 10.09 -4.05 -23.31
C PHE A 55 11.33 -3.24 -23.73
N ASP A 56 12.50 -3.87 -23.72
CA ASP A 56 13.76 -3.21 -24.08
C ASP A 56 14.49 -4.00 -25.18
N ASN A 57 14.82 -3.33 -26.28
CA ASN A 57 15.60 -3.89 -27.40
C ASN A 57 15.17 -5.28 -27.90
N GLY A 58 13.87 -5.56 -27.92
CA GLY A 58 13.34 -6.87 -28.39
C GLY A 58 13.26 -7.95 -27.31
N VAL A 59 13.62 -7.63 -26.06
CA VAL A 59 13.63 -8.56 -24.93
C VAL A 59 12.77 -8.00 -23.80
N ASN A 60 12.07 -8.89 -23.08
CA ASN A 60 11.34 -8.52 -21.88
C ASN A 60 12.33 -8.29 -20.73
N ALA A 61 12.39 -7.06 -20.24
CA ALA A 61 13.19 -6.67 -19.09
C ALA A 61 12.29 -6.43 -17.88
N TYR A 62 12.83 -6.65 -16.69
CA TYR A 62 12.10 -6.43 -15.44
C TYR A 62 13.07 -6.11 -14.29
N VAL A 63 12.56 -5.38 -13.30
CA VAL A 63 13.25 -5.16 -12.02
C VAL A 63 12.96 -6.31 -11.07
N THR A 64 13.93 -6.70 -10.24
CA THR A 64 13.77 -7.81 -9.29
C THR A 64 12.73 -7.52 -8.21
N SER A 65 12.64 -6.26 -7.78
CA SER A 65 11.77 -5.83 -6.69
C SER A 65 11.31 -4.40 -6.91
N VAL A 66 10.03 -4.13 -6.68
CA VAL A 66 9.44 -2.80 -6.81
C VAL A 66 8.50 -2.49 -5.65
N ILE A 67 8.66 -1.32 -5.04
CA ILE A 67 7.65 -0.79 -4.11
C ILE A 67 6.54 -0.17 -4.96
N PRO A 68 5.27 -0.58 -4.77
CA PRO A 68 4.17 -0.01 -5.54
C PRO A 68 4.08 1.50 -5.36
N ASP A 69 3.85 2.23 -6.47
CA ASP A 69 3.62 3.67 -6.43
C ASP A 69 2.44 4.00 -5.48
N PRO A 70 2.63 4.93 -4.52
CA PRO A 70 1.59 5.32 -3.57
C PRO A 70 0.27 5.79 -4.23
N LEU A 71 0.33 6.28 -5.47
CA LEU A 71 -0.84 6.75 -6.22
C LEU A 71 -1.71 5.61 -6.77
N GLN A 72 -1.24 4.35 -6.74
CA GLN A 72 -2.01 3.19 -7.22
C GLN A 72 -3.22 2.85 -6.33
N GLY A 73 -3.26 3.37 -5.10
CA GLY A 73 -4.44 3.30 -4.25
C GLY A 73 -4.12 3.28 -2.76
N LYS A 74 -5.18 3.19 -1.94
CA LYS A 74 -5.09 3.32 -0.48
C LYS A 74 -4.09 2.36 0.18
N TYR A 75 -3.91 1.15 -0.35
CA TYR A 75 -2.99 0.18 0.25
C TYR A 75 -1.54 0.51 -0.09
N SER A 76 -1.26 0.92 -1.32
CA SER A 76 0.07 1.41 -1.72
C SER A 76 0.44 2.68 -0.96
N LEU A 77 -0.50 3.62 -0.81
CA LEU A 77 -0.30 4.84 -0.02
C LEU A 77 0.10 4.51 1.42
N LYS A 78 -0.65 3.62 2.08
CA LYS A 78 -0.36 3.17 3.45
C LYS A 78 0.95 2.39 3.55
N ASN A 79 1.29 1.61 2.53
CA ASN A 79 2.54 0.87 2.50
C ASN A 79 3.77 1.80 2.51
N VAL A 80 3.66 2.94 1.80
CA VAL A 80 4.76 3.91 1.64
C VAL A 80 4.81 4.94 2.77
N PHE A 81 3.66 5.46 3.21
CA PHE A 81 3.61 6.56 4.19
C PHE A 81 3.13 6.14 5.59
N GLY A 82 2.62 4.93 5.75
CA GLY A 82 1.96 4.49 6.97
C GLY A 82 0.52 4.98 7.07
N GLU A 83 -0.04 4.91 8.27
CA GLU A 83 -1.40 5.38 8.56
C GLU A 83 -1.46 6.01 9.95
N GLU A 84 -2.17 7.13 10.04
CA GLU A 84 -2.53 7.74 11.31
C GLU A 84 -4.00 7.45 11.62
N ILE A 85 -4.26 6.77 12.73
CA ILE A 85 -5.61 6.40 13.17
C ILE A 85 -6.01 7.30 14.32
N VAL A 86 -7.05 8.10 14.11
CA VAL A 86 -7.67 8.89 15.18
C VAL A 86 -8.55 7.97 16.02
N ARG A 87 -8.18 7.74 17.28
CA ARG A 87 -8.87 6.87 18.24
C ARG A 87 -10.06 7.57 18.88
N LYS A 88 -11.14 7.72 18.10
CA LYS A 88 -12.41 8.31 18.57
C LYS A 88 -13.14 7.45 19.60
N ASP A 89 -12.73 6.21 19.76
CA ASP A 89 -13.20 5.27 20.76
C ASP A 89 -12.63 5.55 22.17
N LEU A 90 -11.53 6.30 22.26
CA LEU A 90 -10.88 6.67 23.52
C LEU A 90 -11.32 8.08 23.96
N PRO A 91 -11.27 8.39 25.27
CA PRO A 91 -11.49 9.74 25.76
C PRO A 91 -10.45 10.70 25.16
N LYS A 92 -10.83 11.97 25.03
CA LYS A 92 -9.90 13.01 24.58
C LYS A 92 -8.86 13.27 25.67
N GLU A 93 -7.66 13.61 25.22
CA GLU A 93 -6.54 14.01 26.06
C GLU A 93 -6.34 15.53 25.98
N THR A 94 -5.91 16.14 27.08
CA THR A 94 -5.53 17.55 27.11
C THR A 94 -4.12 17.72 26.55
N HIS A 95 -4.01 18.53 25.50
CA HIS A 95 -2.74 18.96 24.93
C HIS A 95 -2.60 20.48 25.02
N TYR A 96 -1.39 20.97 24.78
CA TYR A 96 -1.08 22.39 24.89
C TYR A 96 -0.49 22.90 23.58
N THR A 97 -0.94 24.09 23.17
CA THR A 97 -0.25 24.89 22.16
C THR A 97 0.54 25.96 22.87
N GLU A 98 1.80 26.12 22.50
CA GLU A 98 2.68 27.14 23.08
C GLU A 98 2.66 28.39 22.20
N ILE A 99 2.44 29.54 22.82
CA ILE A 99 2.54 30.85 22.15
C ILE A 99 3.40 31.79 22.99
N GLU A 100 4.13 32.69 22.34
CA GLU A 100 4.82 33.78 23.03
C GLU A 100 3.86 34.94 23.23
N SER A 101 3.76 35.43 24.47
CA SER A 101 2.94 36.57 24.83
C SER A 101 3.81 37.69 25.41
N PRO A 102 3.55 38.96 25.06
CA PRO A 102 4.33 40.08 25.60
C PRO A 102 4.10 40.25 27.11
N ASN A 103 5.16 40.59 27.83
CA ASN A 103 5.07 40.88 29.25
C ASN A 103 4.26 42.16 29.47
N TRP A 104 3.19 42.09 30.27
CA TRP A 104 2.26 43.20 30.51
C TRP A 104 1.66 43.83 29.24
N GLY A 105 1.56 43.08 28.14
CA GLY A 105 1.04 43.59 26.87
C GLY A 105 2.03 44.40 26.04
N ASP A 106 3.30 44.47 26.47
CA ASP A 106 4.37 45.18 25.78
C ASP A 106 5.61 44.28 25.62
N SER A 107 5.94 43.94 24.37
CA SER A 107 7.06 43.05 24.05
C SER A 107 8.43 43.69 24.32
N SER A 108 8.52 45.01 24.50
CA SER A 108 9.77 45.68 24.89
C SER A 108 10.24 45.28 26.30
N ASN A 109 9.31 44.81 27.14
CA ASN A 109 9.60 44.26 28.47
C ASN A 109 9.88 42.74 28.45
N GLY A 110 10.10 42.18 27.27
CA GLY A 110 10.29 40.75 27.04
C GLY A 110 8.98 40.01 26.75
N THR A 111 9.10 38.71 26.50
CA THR A 111 7.97 37.79 26.28
C THR A 111 8.04 36.61 27.25
N HIS A 112 6.90 35.94 27.43
CA HIS A 112 6.84 34.67 28.12
C HIS A 112 5.99 33.66 27.34
N THR A 113 6.36 32.38 27.45
CA THR A 113 5.62 31.29 26.84
C THR A 113 4.33 31.02 27.61
N VAL A 114 3.20 31.09 26.91
CA VAL A 114 1.88 30.71 27.41
C VAL A 114 1.47 29.39 26.79
N ARG A 115 0.98 28.47 27.63
CA ARG A 115 0.47 27.16 27.20
C ARG A 115 -1.05 27.17 27.20
N LEU A 116 -1.65 27.13 26.02
CA LEU A 116 -3.11 27.11 25.85
C LEU A 116 -3.61 25.66 25.76
N PRO A 117 -4.43 25.18 26.72
CA PRO A 117 -4.95 23.82 26.69
C PRO A 117 -6.03 23.65 25.61
N TYR A 118 -6.03 22.50 24.95
CA TYR A 118 -7.09 22.06 24.05
C TYR A 118 -7.24 20.53 24.12
N GLU A 119 -8.44 20.03 23.85
CA GLU A 119 -8.70 18.60 23.83
C GLU A 119 -8.59 18.01 22.43
N LYS A 120 -7.89 16.89 22.29
CA LYS A 120 -7.92 16.09 21.05
C LYS A 120 -8.00 14.60 21.35
N TYR A 121 -8.54 13.84 20.39
CA TYR A 121 -8.49 12.39 20.45
C TYR A 121 -7.04 11.92 20.29
N PRO A 122 -6.62 10.88 21.04
CA PRO A 122 -5.32 10.26 20.80
C PRO A 122 -5.24 9.68 19.39
N ARG A 123 -4.01 9.60 18.87
CA ARG A 123 -3.70 9.16 17.51
C ARG A 123 -2.70 8.01 17.60
N ASP A 124 -3.03 6.90 16.95
CA ASP A 124 -2.11 5.79 16.77
C ASP A 124 -1.40 5.94 15.42
N ILE A 125 -0.09 5.71 15.41
CA ILE A 125 0.72 5.76 14.20
C ILE A 125 1.07 4.32 13.81
N ILE A 126 0.60 3.90 12.65
CA ILE A 126 1.04 2.67 11.99
C ILE A 126 2.17 3.07 11.03
N PRO A 127 3.41 2.64 11.29
CA PRO A 127 4.54 2.99 10.43
C PRO A 127 4.39 2.35 9.03
N PRO A 128 5.03 2.93 8.00
CA PRO A 128 5.05 2.34 6.66
C PRO A 128 5.71 0.96 6.69
N THR A 129 5.12 0.02 5.96
CA THR A 129 5.62 -1.36 5.88
C THR A 129 6.60 -1.59 4.74
N LEU A 130 6.59 -0.72 3.71
CA LEU A 130 7.50 -0.78 2.55
C LEU A 130 7.58 -2.16 1.88
N ILE A 131 6.45 -2.88 1.85
CA ILE A 131 6.33 -4.18 1.21
C ILE A 131 6.57 -4.00 -0.28
N ALA A 132 7.52 -4.76 -0.81
CA ALA A 132 7.86 -4.76 -2.22
C ALA A 132 7.22 -5.97 -2.94
N ILE A 133 6.96 -5.80 -4.23
CA ILE A 133 6.57 -6.86 -5.13
C ILE A 133 7.85 -7.46 -5.71
N GLU A 134 8.09 -8.74 -5.44
CA GLU A 134 9.18 -9.49 -6.06
C GLU A 134 8.72 -10.07 -7.41
N ILE A 135 9.54 -9.87 -8.44
CA ILE A 135 9.24 -10.30 -9.80
C ILE A 135 10.21 -11.42 -10.17
N ASN A 136 9.64 -12.58 -10.47
CA ASN A 136 10.37 -13.76 -10.86
C ASN A 136 9.96 -14.18 -12.28
N HIS A 137 10.94 -14.26 -13.18
CA HIS A 137 10.74 -14.84 -14.51
C HIS A 137 11.06 -16.34 -14.47
N LYS A 138 10.03 -17.17 -14.64
CA LYS A 138 10.25 -18.60 -14.80
C LYS A 138 10.74 -18.86 -16.22
N GLN A 139 12.01 -19.25 -16.37
CA GLN A 139 12.47 -19.77 -17.65
C GLN A 139 11.64 -21.01 -18.02
N PRO A 140 11.25 -21.17 -19.29
CA PRO A 140 10.62 -22.41 -19.73
C PRO A 140 11.58 -23.54 -19.38
N SER A 141 11.14 -24.47 -18.54
CA SER A 141 11.88 -25.71 -18.34
C SER A 141 11.87 -26.45 -19.66
N ASP A 142 13.04 -26.74 -20.22
CA ASP A 142 13.22 -27.71 -21.29
C ASP A 142 12.66 -29.06 -20.79
N GLY A 143 11.39 -29.29 -21.04
CA GLY A 143 10.64 -30.39 -20.45
C GLY A 143 9.42 -30.68 -21.28
N HIS A 144 9.59 -31.57 -22.25
CA HIS A 144 8.51 -32.29 -22.90
C HIS A 144 7.53 -32.86 -21.86
N PHE A 145 6.30 -32.37 -21.87
CA PHE A 145 5.10 -33.11 -21.45
C PHE A 145 3.93 -32.70 -22.33
#